data_AF-A0A5E4LF35-F1
#
_entry.id   AF-A0A5E4LF35-F1
#
_cell.length_a   1.000
_cell.length_b   1.000
_cell.length_c   1.000
_cell.angle_alpha   90.00
_cell.angle_beta   90.00
_cell.angle_gamma   90.00
#
_symmetry.space_group_name_H-M   'P 1'
#
loop_
_entity.id
_entity.type
_entity.pdbx_description
1 polymer ?
#
loop_
_entity_poly.entity_id
_entity_poly.type
_entity_poly.pdbx_seq_one_letter_code
_entity_poly.pdbx_strand_id
1 'polypeptide(L)'
;MPHFSYVGDSIIGHGCNLGAGTKIANLRHDGAAVRVSIGGKKVDSGRRKLGALLFDDVKTGVNSSINCGAILVKGTKVLPCEFRK
;
A
#
# COMPACT_ATOMS: atom_id res chain seq x y z
N MET A 1 10.35 -7.31 -9.43
CA MET A 1 10.48 -6.77 -8.07
C MET A 1 11.94 -6.87 -7.65
N PRO A 2 12.74 -5.82 -7.85
CA PRO A 2 14.13 -5.83 -7.42
C PRO A 2 14.21 -5.45 -5.93
N HIS A 3 15.09 -6.10 -5.18
CA HIS A 3 15.48 -5.75 -3.80
C HIS A 3 14.39 -5.88 -2.71
N PHE A 4 14.11 -7.11 -2.26
CA PHE A 4 13.53 -7.39 -0.92
C PHE A 4 12.18 -6.72 -0.60
N SER A 5 11.33 -6.53 -1.61
CA SER A 5 9.99 -5.96 -1.43
C SER A 5 8.91 -7.03 -1.31
N TYR A 6 7.90 -6.79 -0.46
CA TYR A 6 6.71 -7.63 -0.35
C TYR A 6 5.48 -6.86 -0.79
N VAL A 7 4.76 -7.43 -1.78
CA VAL A 7 3.51 -6.89 -2.29
C VAL A 7 2.48 -8.02 -2.35
N GLY A 8 1.49 -7.98 -1.46
CA GLY A 8 0.39 -8.95 -1.39
C GLY A 8 -0.96 -8.25 -1.54
N ASP A 9 -1.90 -8.90 -2.23
CA ASP A 9 -3.31 -8.47 -2.35
C ASP A 9 -3.47 -6.96 -2.70
N SER A 10 -2.61 -6.43 -3.56
CA SER A 10 -2.50 -5.00 -3.88
C SER A 10 -2.78 -4.72 -5.35
N ILE A 11 -3.20 -3.49 -5.65
CA ILE A 11 -3.30 -2.97 -7.01
C ILE A 11 -2.15 -2.00 -7.21
N ILE A 12 -1.40 -2.16 -8.30
CA ILE A 12 -0.26 -1.29 -8.65
C ILE A 12 -0.51 -0.70 -10.03
N GLY A 13 -0.57 0.62 -10.09
CA GLY A 13 -0.74 1.41 -11.31
C GLY A 13 0.51 1.42 -12.18
N HIS A 14 0.38 2.04 -13.35
CA HIS A 14 1.45 2.16 -14.32
C HIS A 14 2.54 3.11 -13.83
N GLY A 15 3.81 2.86 -14.19
CA GLY A 15 4.92 3.77 -13.87
C GLY A 15 5.34 3.79 -12.39
N CYS A 16 4.81 2.88 -11.56
CA CYS A 16 5.20 2.77 -10.17
C CYS A 16 6.66 2.31 -10.01
N ASN A 17 7.38 2.89 -9.05
CA ASN A 17 8.70 2.44 -8.64
C ASN A 17 8.71 2.15 -7.15
N LEU A 18 8.93 0.89 -6.78
CA LEU A 18 9.05 0.51 -5.37
C LEU A 18 10.52 0.48 -4.97
N GLY A 19 10.91 1.37 -4.05
CA GLY A 19 12.22 1.38 -3.45
C GLY A 19 12.54 0.07 -2.72
N ALA A 20 13.82 -0.28 -2.64
CA ALA A 20 14.27 -1.51 -1.98
C ALA A 20 13.72 -1.64 -0.56
N GLY A 21 13.25 -2.83 -0.20
CA GLY A 21 12.70 -3.10 1.13
C GLY A 21 11.28 -2.53 1.35
N THR A 22 10.58 -2.09 0.31
CA THR A 22 9.17 -1.66 0.43
C THR A 22 8.29 -2.83 0.85
N LYS A 23 7.52 -2.66 1.93
CA LYS A 23 6.65 -3.69 2.50
C LYS A 23 5.21 -3.21 2.54
N ILE A 24 4.31 -3.95 1.89
CA ILE A 24 2.87 -3.69 1.92
C ILE A 24 2.20 -4.74 2.80
N ALA A 25 1.65 -4.34 3.93
CA ALA A 25 0.86 -5.21 4.79
C ALA A 25 -0.47 -5.54 4.13
N ASN A 26 -0.90 -6.81 4.18
CA ASN A 26 -2.18 -7.26 3.61
C ASN A 26 -3.14 -7.87 4.64
N LEU A 27 -2.77 -7.96 5.92
CA LEU A 27 -3.58 -8.57 6.97
C LEU A 27 -3.58 -7.68 8.21
N ARG A 28 -4.77 -7.45 8.77
CA ARG A 28 -4.92 -6.77 10.05
C ARG A 28 -4.62 -7.72 11.20
N HIS A 29 -4.05 -7.20 12.28
CA HIS A 29 -3.79 -7.98 13.49
C HIS A 29 -5.06 -8.49 14.17
N ASP A 30 -6.18 -7.77 14.03
CA ASP A 30 -7.48 -8.18 14.58
C ASP A 30 -8.20 -9.24 13.72
N GLY A 31 -7.63 -9.63 12.58
CA GLY A 31 -8.22 -10.62 11.66
C GLY A 31 -9.51 -10.17 10.96
N ALA A 32 -9.97 -8.94 11.20
CA ALA A 32 -11.17 -8.39 10.58
C ALA A 32 -10.93 -8.03 9.11
N ALA A 33 -12.01 -7.74 8.39
CA ALA A 33 -11.91 -7.25 7.02
C ALA A 33 -11.15 -5.92 6.94
N VAL A 34 -10.32 -5.77 5.91
CA VAL A 34 -9.57 -4.53 5.66
C VAL A 34 -10.54 -3.44 5.21
N ARG A 35 -10.39 -2.24 5.77
CA ARG A 35 -11.22 -1.07 5.43
C ARG A 35 -10.38 -0.08 4.65
N VAL A 36 -10.99 0.54 3.65
CA VAL A 36 -10.35 1.49 2.73
C VAL A 36 -11.02 2.86 2.89
N SER A 37 -10.26 3.95 2.83
CA SER A 37 -10.81 5.31 2.96
C SER A 37 -11.15 5.89 1.58
N ILE A 38 -12.44 5.97 1.24
CA ILE A 38 -12.92 6.48 -0.05
C ILE A 38 -13.79 7.72 0.23
N GLY A 39 -13.41 8.88 -0.31
CA GLY A 39 -14.16 10.12 -0.12
C GLY A 39 -14.32 10.53 1.35
N GLY A 40 -13.31 10.28 2.19
CA GLY A 40 -13.33 10.56 3.63
C GLY A 40 -14.12 9.56 4.47
N LYS A 41 -14.75 8.55 3.86
CA LYS A 41 -15.50 7.50 4.55
C LYS A 41 -14.72 6.20 4.54
N LYS A 42 -14.72 5.48 5.67
CA LYS A 42 -14.17 4.12 5.74
C LYS A 42 -15.19 3.15 5.17
N VAL A 43 -14.83 2.51 4.06
CA VAL A 43 -15.61 1.49 3.39
C VAL A 43 -15.00 0.12 3.70
N ASP A 44 -15.85 -0.85 4.01
CA ASP A 44 -15.40 -2.24 4.19
C ASP A 44 -15.10 -2.86 2.82
N SER A 45 -13.93 -3.48 2.67
CA SER A 45 -13.58 -4.20 1.44
C SER A 45 -14.25 -5.57 1.33
N GLY A 46 -14.78 -6.10 2.45
CA GLY A 46 -15.26 -7.48 2.55
C GLY A 46 -14.15 -8.53 2.49
N ARG A 47 -12.87 -8.12 2.38
CA ARG A 47 -11.72 -9.00 2.28
C ARG A 47 -10.96 -9.04 3.60
N ARG A 48 -10.71 -10.25 4.09
CA ARG A 48 -9.78 -10.47 5.21
C ARG A 48 -8.34 -10.09 4.85
N LYS A 49 -7.96 -10.26 3.57
CA LYS A 49 -6.66 -9.86 3.04
C LYS A 49 -6.79 -8.83 1.92
N LEU A 50 -6.17 -7.67 2.13
CA LEU A 50 -6.07 -6.58 1.17
C LEU A 50 -4.84 -5.74 1.52
N GLY A 51 -3.94 -5.59 0.55
CA GLY A 51 -2.76 -4.76 0.64
C GLY A 51 -3.09 -3.30 0.40
N ALA A 52 -2.47 -2.68 -0.60
CA ALA A 52 -2.65 -1.26 -0.89
C ALA A 52 -3.08 -1.02 -2.35
N LEU A 53 -3.63 0.17 -2.59
CA LEU A 53 -3.99 0.67 -3.92
C LEU A 53 -2.99 1.77 -4.29
N LEU A 54 -2.04 1.45 -5.15
CA LEU A 54 -1.07 2.39 -5.70
C LEU A 54 -1.56 2.82 -7.07
N PHE A 55 -1.88 4.10 -7.25
CA PHE A 55 -2.20 4.67 -8.55
C PHE A 55 -0.93 4.94 -9.36
N ASP A 56 -1.10 5.46 -10.57
CA ASP A 56 0.01 5.66 -11.50
C ASP A 56 1.12 6.56 -10.95
N ASP A 57 2.35 6.32 -11.39
CA ASP A 57 3.55 7.13 -11.10
C ASP A 57 3.90 7.25 -9.59
N VAL A 58 3.42 6.33 -8.75
CA VAL A 58 3.79 6.29 -7.33
C VAL A 58 5.24 5.82 -7.17
N LYS A 59 6.01 6.51 -6.32
CA LYS A 59 7.40 6.16 -6.02
C LYS A 59 7.58 5.99 -4.52
N THR A 60 8.09 4.85 -4.09
CA THR A 60 8.42 4.63 -2.68
C THR A 60 9.92 4.71 -2.45
N GLY A 61 10.31 5.33 -1.34
CA GLY A 61 11.68 5.32 -0.86
C GLY A 61 12.08 3.95 -0.31
N VAL A 62 13.36 3.77 -0.06
CA VAL A 62 13.87 2.54 0.57
C VAL A 62 13.24 2.32 1.94
N ASN A 63 12.96 1.07 2.29
CA ASN A 63 12.34 0.68 3.56
C ASN A 63 11.00 1.36 3.88
N SER A 64 10.25 1.79 2.85
CA SER A 64 8.89 2.28 3.03
C SER A 64 7.97 1.18 3.57
N SER A 65 7.09 1.52 4.51
CA SER A 65 6.10 0.59 5.07
C SER A 65 4.69 1.09 4.77
N ILE A 66 3.89 0.28 4.11
CA ILE A 66 2.54 0.64 3.66
C ILE A 66 1.54 -0.28 4.34
N ASN A 67 0.55 0.30 5.00
CA ASN A 67 -0.47 -0.45 5.73
C ASN A 67 -1.53 -1.07 4.80
N CYS A 68 -2.23 -2.06 5.33
CA CYS A 68 -3.39 -2.65 4.68
C CYS A 68 -4.51 -1.61 4.48
N GLY A 69 -5.07 -1.58 3.27
CA GLY A 69 -6.12 -0.65 2.84
C GLY A 69 -5.61 0.74 2.45
N ALA A 70 -4.31 1.01 2.49
CA ALA A 70 -3.75 2.31 2.12
C ALA A 70 -3.99 2.62 0.64
N ILE A 71 -4.27 3.89 0.34
CA ILE A 71 -4.43 4.39 -1.02
C ILE A 71 -3.37 5.45 -1.29
N LEU A 72 -2.47 5.18 -2.24
CA LEU A 72 -1.48 6.13 -2.73
C LEU A 72 -1.94 6.69 -4.06
N VAL A 73 -2.37 7.95 -4.06
CA VAL A 73 -2.88 8.65 -5.25
C VAL A 73 -1.77 8.86 -6.29
N LYS A 74 -2.18 9.20 -7.52
CA LYS A 74 -1.26 9.37 -8.65
C LYS A 74 -0.10 10.31 -8.30
N GLY A 75 1.12 9.89 -8.63
CA GLY A 75 2.34 10.68 -8.43
C GLY A 75 2.82 10.79 -6.98
N THR A 76 2.21 10.07 -6.03
CA THR A 76 2.63 10.10 -4.62
C THR A 76 4.09 9.65 -4.48
N LYS A 77 4.86 10.41 -3.69
CA LYS A 77 6.22 10.05 -3.30
C LYS A 77 6.23 9.70 -1.81
N VAL A 78 6.51 8.45 -1.49
CA VAL A 78 6.73 8.00 -0.11
C VAL A 78 8.22 8.16 0.20
N LEU A 79 8.56 8.82 1.29
CA LEU A 79 9.94 9.08 1.67
C LEU A 79 10.63 7.80 2.19
N PRO A 80 11.97 7.73 2.18
CA PRO A 80 12.69 6.63 2.81
C PRO A 80 12.27 6.42 4.28
N CYS A 81 12.05 5.17 4.67
CA CYS A 81 11.59 4.77 6.01
C CYS A 81 10.22 5.36 6.43
N GLU A 82 9.43 5.93 5.51
CA GLU A 82 8.12 6.48 5.83
C GLU A 82 7.05 5.37 5.98
N PHE A 83 6.13 5.58 6.91
CA PHE A 83 4.93 4.75 7.08
C PHE A 83 3.69 5.42 6.46
N ARG A 84 2.95 4.69 5.63
CA ARG A 84 1.67 5.13 5.03
C ARG A 84 0.52 4.27 5.53
N LYS A 85 -0.59 4.92 5.89
CA LYS A 85 -1.78 4.30 6.47
C LYS A 85 -2.95 4.23 5.49
#